data_AF-A0A382IYS6-F1
#
_entry.id   AF-A0A382IYS6-F1
#
_cell.length_a   1.000
_cell.length_b   1.000
_cell.length_c   1.000
_cell.angle_alpha   90.00
_cell.angle_beta   90.00
_cell.angle_gamma   90.00
#
_symmetry.space_group_name_H-M   'P 1'
#
loop_
_entity.id
_entity.type
_entity.pdbx_description
1 polymer ?
#
loop_
_entity_poly.entity_id
_entity_poly.type
_entity_poly.pdbx_seq_one_letter_code
_entity_poly.pdbx_strand_id
1 'polypeptide(L)'
;MANELQQAADDLSDDFNEWIDNLGKNHNSLGWWIGQISEKNPFVSLLYFHICYLKIIIDKLKRSSNTNWLIVVESHGLRRALIFYAKDSDIELIEIDRWSSDLNALKKSCTSMIYGLWSRIALVRSWLALCRVMRELCGRHAQGDLEVGDYKDTVLIHSWLRDDSINNRGEFVDRFFGILPHHLRKKGYEVKYFFLPLTIIVRQSSLYDLLKPLAESGRLFPSHLYLKFIDLLKALFFPLIFCWLPRHVPKFRSYSVQHLVAEERLSQVWSSRTSAVYLYYA
;
A
#
# COMPACT_ATOMS: atom_id res chain seq x y z
N MET A 1 -24.46 9.98 13.18
CA MET A 1 -23.04 9.91 12.81
C MET A 1 -22.82 9.45 11.37
N ALA A 2 -23.43 8.36 10.87
CA ALA A 2 -23.24 7.92 9.48
C ALA A 2 -23.58 9.01 8.43
N ASN A 3 -24.76 9.64 8.54
CA ASN A 3 -25.14 10.73 7.63
C ASN A 3 -24.23 11.96 7.75
N GLU A 4 -23.75 12.27 8.95
CA GLU A 4 -22.83 13.39 9.18
C GLU A 4 -21.44 13.11 8.58
N LEU A 5 -20.99 11.85 8.65
CA LEU A 5 -19.74 11.43 8.04
C LEU A 5 -19.83 11.48 6.52
N GLN A 6 -20.92 11.00 5.94
CA GLN A 6 -21.14 11.11 4.49
C GLN A 6 -21.15 12.57 4.05
N GLN A 7 -21.90 13.42 4.76
CA GLN A 7 -21.96 14.84 4.45
C GLN A 7 -20.59 15.53 4.58
N ALA A 8 -19.80 15.19 5.60
CA ALA A 8 -18.46 15.72 5.77
C ALA A 8 -17.50 15.22 4.69
N ALA A 9 -17.62 13.96 4.26
CA ALA A 9 -16.85 13.42 3.15
C ALA A 9 -17.19 14.17 1.85
N ASP A 10 -18.47 14.29 1.52
CA ASP A 10 -18.92 15.00 0.32
C ASP A 10 -18.43 16.46 0.32
N ASP A 11 -18.50 17.16 1.46
CA ASP A 11 -18.02 18.55 1.61
C ASP A 11 -16.49 18.69 1.47
N LEU A 12 -15.72 17.66 1.83
CA LEU A 12 -14.26 17.73 1.90
C LEU A 12 -13.53 17.07 0.72
N SER A 13 -14.24 16.33 -0.13
CA SER A 13 -13.62 15.45 -1.14
C SER A 13 -12.74 16.21 -2.12
N ASP A 14 -13.28 17.27 -2.74
CA ASP A 14 -12.57 18.04 -3.77
C ASP A 14 -11.34 18.75 -3.18
N ASP A 15 -11.51 19.42 -2.04
CA ASP A 15 -10.42 20.10 -1.35
C ASP A 15 -9.33 19.12 -0.92
N PHE A 16 -9.69 17.92 -0.45
CA PHE A 16 -8.72 16.90 -0.08
C PHE A 16 -7.93 16.42 -1.30
N ASN A 17 -8.61 16.20 -2.43
CA ASN A 17 -7.96 15.80 -3.67
C ASN A 17 -6.98 16.88 -4.15
N GLU A 18 -7.40 18.15 -4.14
CA GLU A 18 -6.53 19.27 -4.51
C GLU A 18 -5.34 19.42 -3.54
N TRP A 19 -5.58 19.27 -2.24
CA TRP A 19 -4.53 19.32 -1.21
C TRP A 19 -3.49 18.23 -1.41
N ILE A 20 -3.90 16.98 -1.69
CA ILE A 20 -2.98 15.89 -2.02
C ILE A 20 -2.26 16.15 -3.35
N ASP A 21 -2.93 16.70 -4.36
CA ASP A 21 -2.30 17.00 -5.67
C ASP A 21 -1.23 18.07 -5.54
N ASN A 22 -1.48 19.11 -4.75
CA ASN A 22 -0.50 20.16 -4.48
C ASN A 22 0.69 19.62 -3.68
N LEU A 23 0.46 18.71 -2.72
CA LEU A 23 1.54 17.97 -2.07
C LEU A 23 2.35 17.13 -3.07
N GLY A 24 1.68 16.47 -4.01
CA GLY A 24 2.32 15.66 -5.05
C GLY A 24 3.18 16.46 -6.01
N LYS A 25 2.73 17.66 -6.42
CA LYS A 25 3.55 18.59 -7.22
C LYS A 25 4.83 18.97 -6.49
N ASN A 26 4.76 19.21 -5.17
CA ASN A 26 5.91 19.60 -4.35
C ASN A 26 6.85 18.43 -3.99
N HIS A 27 6.35 17.20 -4.03
CA HIS A 27 7.08 15.99 -3.63
C HIS A 27 7.18 14.95 -4.76
N ASN A 28 7.21 15.41 -6.02
CA ASN A 28 7.19 14.57 -7.22
C ASN A 28 8.38 13.59 -7.30
N SER A 29 8.24 12.47 -6.63
CA SER A 29 9.26 11.45 -6.45
C SER A 29 8.59 10.09 -6.35
N LEU A 30 9.28 9.03 -6.77
CA LEU A 30 8.76 7.67 -6.65
C LEU A 30 8.28 7.37 -5.23
N GLY A 31 9.06 7.80 -4.22
CA GLY A 31 8.73 7.59 -2.81
C GLY A 31 7.43 8.26 -2.35
N TRP A 32 7.08 9.40 -2.92
CA TRP A 32 5.77 10.01 -2.69
C TRP A 32 4.66 9.17 -3.32
N TRP A 33 4.77 8.86 -4.62
CA TRP A 33 3.74 8.17 -5.40
C TRP A 33 3.44 6.74 -4.95
N ILE A 34 4.41 6.07 -4.32
CA ILE A 34 4.19 4.74 -3.71
C ILE A 34 3.71 4.83 -2.26
N GLY A 35 3.59 6.03 -1.71
CA GLY A 35 3.14 6.26 -0.35
C GLY A 35 1.61 6.18 -0.22
N GLN A 36 1.14 5.65 0.90
CA GLN A 36 -0.29 5.46 1.20
C GLN A 36 -1.06 6.78 1.21
N ILE A 37 -0.42 7.86 1.67
CA ILE A 37 -1.02 9.20 1.68
C ILE A 37 -1.32 9.67 0.24
N SER A 38 -0.44 9.35 -0.72
CA SER A 38 -0.61 9.74 -2.13
C SER A 38 -1.67 8.93 -2.87
N GLU A 39 -2.01 7.73 -2.37
CA GLU A 39 -2.93 6.80 -3.03
C GLU A 39 -4.38 7.32 -3.07
N LYS A 40 -4.73 8.31 -2.24
CA LYS A 40 -6.10 8.84 -2.07
C LYS A 40 -7.14 7.74 -1.78
N ASN A 41 -6.70 6.59 -1.27
CA ASN A 41 -7.53 5.41 -1.08
C ASN A 41 -7.91 5.27 0.40
N PRO A 42 -9.19 5.48 0.78
CA PRO A 42 -9.62 5.43 2.17
C PRO A 42 -9.56 4.03 2.79
N PHE A 43 -9.43 2.98 1.98
CA PHE A 43 -9.23 1.60 2.45
C PHE A 43 -7.77 1.31 2.81
N VAL A 44 -6.84 2.16 2.37
CA VAL A 44 -5.40 2.02 2.63
C VAL A 44 -4.92 3.03 3.67
N SER A 45 -5.42 4.27 3.61
CA SER A 45 -5.08 5.33 4.56
C SER A 45 -6.35 5.86 5.22
N LEU A 46 -6.33 5.95 6.56
CA LEU A 46 -7.46 6.51 7.32
C LEU A 46 -7.40 8.03 7.42
N LEU A 47 -6.39 8.67 6.82
CA LEU A 47 -6.16 10.11 6.87
C LEU A 47 -7.43 10.91 6.54
N TYR A 48 -8.06 10.57 5.42
CA TYR A 48 -9.24 11.29 4.96
C TYR A 48 -10.42 11.15 5.93
N PHE A 49 -10.67 9.95 6.46
CA PHE A 49 -11.71 9.76 7.48
C PHE A 49 -11.41 10.52 8.77
N HIS A 50 -10.15 10.54 9.22
CA HIS A 50 -9.78 11.31 10.39
C HIS A 50 -9.94 12.82 10.18
N ILE A 51 -9.68 13.33 8.98
CA ILE A 51 -9.98 14.74 8.63
C ILE A 51 -11.49 14.99 8.66
N CYS A 52 -12.32 14.07 8.15
CA CYS A 52 -13.78 14.18 8.23
C CYS A 52 -14.26 14.21 9.69
N TYR A 53 -13.74 13.32 10.55
CA TYR A 53 -14.06 13.34 11.98
C TYR A 53 -13.62 14.65 12.64
N LEU A 54 -12.43 15.15 12.32
CA LEU A 54 -11.94 16.43 12.82
C LEU A 54 -12.91 17.57 12.48
N LYS A 55 -13.36 17.63 11.22
CA LYS A 55 -14.37 18.62 10.79
C LYS A 55 -15.67 18.49 11.59
N ILE A 56 -16.25 17.30 11.66
CA ILE A 56 -17.54 17.07 12.33
C ILE A 56 -17.48 17.50 13.79
N ILE A 57 -16.40 17.15 14.49
CA ILE A 57 -16.20 17.50 15.90
C ILE A 57 -16.08 19.01 16.04
N ILE A 58 -15.25 19.67 15.21
CA ILE A 58 -15.08 21.12 15.26
C ILE A 58 -16.39 21.85 14.96
N ASP A 59 -17.15 21.41 13.96
CA ASP A 59 -18.42 22.03 13.59
C ASP A 59 -19.46 21.91 14.72
N LYS A 60 -19.48 20.78 15.45
CA LYS A 60 -20.34 20.60 16.63
C LYS A 60 -19.92 21.50 17.80
N LEU A 61 -18.63 21.61 18.06
CA LEU A 61 -18.09 22.50 19.09
C LEU A 61 -18.47 23.96 18.81
N LYS A 62 -18.33 24.41 17.56
CA LYS A 62 -18.68 25.79 17.16
C LYS A 62 -20.17 26.10 17.30
N ARG A 63 -21.04 25.12 17.02
CA ARG A 63 -22.51 25.31 17.10
C ARG A 63 -23.05 25.30 18.53
N SER A 64 -22.30 24.75 19.49
CA SER A 64 -22.80 24.48 20.84
C SER A 64 -21.84 25.05 21.89
N SER A 65 -21.69 26.39 21.91
CA SER A 65 -20.73 27.10 22.77
C SER A 65 -20.97 26.91 24.28
N ASN A 66 -22.18 26.50 24.68
CA ASN A 66 -22.57 26.41 26.09
C ASN A 66 -22.73 24.95 26.57
N THR A 67 -22.18 23.98 25.84
CA THR A 67 -22.31 22.56 26.16
C THR A 67 -20.94 21.95 26.45
N ASN A 68 -20.85 21.19 27.54
CA ASN A 68 -19.67 20.39 27.85
C ASN A 68 -19.67 19.13 26.98
N TRP A 69 -18.58 18.89 26.26
CA TRP A 69 -18.42 17.73 25.39
C TRP A 69 -17.39 16.75 25.94
N LEU A 70 -17.75 15.47 26.00
CA LEU A 70 -16.78 14.39 26.14
C LEU A 70 -16.50 13.80 24.76
N ILE A 71 -15.27 13.96 24.28
CA ILE A 71 -14.85 13.46 22.97
C ILE A 71 -13.92 12.27 23.18
N VAL A 72 -14.34 11.09 22.70
CA VAL A 72 -13.54 9.87 22.74
C VAL A 72 -13.07 9.56 21.31
N VAL A 73 -11.75 9.43 21.14
CA VAL A 73 -11.12 9.16 19.84
C VAL A 73 -10.06 8.08 19.99
N GLU A 74 -10.04 7.14 19.05
CA GLU A 74 -9.05 6.04 19.02
C GLU A 74 -7.73 6.45 18.37
N SER A 75 -7.77 7.36 17.39
CA SER A 75 -6.59 7.87 16.70
C SER A 75 -5.83 8.86 17.57
N HIS A 76 -4.55 8.58 17.78
CA HIS A 76 -3.66 9.49 18.51
C HIS A 76 -3.44 10.77 17.72
N GLY A 77 -3.30 10.69 16.39
CA GLY A 77 -3.17 11.85 15.52
C GLY A 77 -4.39 12.77 15.63
N LEU A 78 -5.60 12.22 15.65
CA LEU A 78 -6.85 12.97 15.75
C LEU A 78 -6.98 13.63 17.12
N ARG A 79 -6.68 12.90 18.20
CA ARG A 79 -6.63 13.46 19.56
C ARG A 79 -5.71 14.68 19.62
N ARG A 80 -4.49 14.56 19.08
CA ARG A 80 -3.50 15.65 19.06
C ARG A 80 -3.95 16.83 18.19
N ALA A 81 -4.59 16.58 17.05
CA ALA A 81 -5.15 17.63 16.21
C ALA A 81 -6.27 18.41 16.93
N LEU A 82 -7.14 17.71 17.68
CA LEU A 82 -8.19 18.34 18.48
C LEU A 82 -7.63 19.16 19.65
N ILE A 83 -6.62 18.64 20.38
CA ILE A 83 -5.93 19.38 21.44
C ILE A 83 -5.31 20.66 20.87
N PHE A 84 -4.66 20.57 19.72
CA PHE A 84 -4.07 21.72 19.05
C PHE A 84 -5.14 22.76 18.67
N TYR A 85 -6.25 22.31 18.09
CA TYR A 85 -7.37 23.19 17.74
C TYR A 85 -7.99 23.88 18.96
N ALA A 86 -8.20 23.16 20.06
CA ALA A 86 -8.77 23.73 21.29
C ALA A 86 -7.88 24.83 21.88
N LYS A 87 -6.56 24.62 21.88
CA LYS A 87 -5.58 25.63 22.33
C LYS A 87 -5.55 26.88 21.44
N ASP A 88 -5.63 26.69 20.13
CA ASP A 88 -5.66 27.79 19.15
C ASP A 88 -6.96 28.61 19.22
N SER A 89 -8.06 27.97 19.63
CA SER A 89 -9.39 28.58 19.72
C SER A 89 -9.80 29.01 21.14
N ASP A 90 -8.87 28.98 22.10
CA ASP A 90 -9.11 29.29 23.52
C ASP A 90 -10.31 28.53 24.14
N ILE A 91 -10.48 27.27 23.74
CA ILE A 91 -11.52 26.37 24.28
C ILE A 91 -10.96 25.69 25.53
N GLU A 92 -11.69 25.77 26.65
CA GLU A 92 -11.35 25.04 27.87
C GLU A 92 -11.31 23.53 27.59
N LEU A 93 -10.13 22.93 27.79
CA LEU A 93 -9.88 21.52 27.49
C LEU A 93 -9.37 20.81 28.72
N ILE A 94 -10.11 19.77 29.14
CA ILE A 94 -9.68 18.84 30.17
C ILE A 94 -9.22 17.55 29.50
N GLU A 95 -7.92 17.27 29.53
CA GLU A 95 -7.37 16.02 29.02
C GLU A 95 -7.53 14.91 30.06
N ILE A 96 -8.46 13.99 29.81
CA ILE A 96 -8.62 12.77 30.61
C ILE A 96 -7.63 11.73 30.08
N ASP A 97 -6.72 11.28 30.95
CA ASP A 97 -5.77 10.18 30.74
C ASP A 97 -4.74 10.37 29.61
N ARG A 98 -3.79 11.26 29.86
CA ARG A 98 -2.64 11.49 28.97
C ARG A 98 -1.68 10.30 28.91
N TRP A 99 -1.42 9.66 30.06
CA TRP A 99 -0.34 8.68 30.16
C TRP A 99 -0.71 7.34 29.52
N SER A 100 -1.93 6.84 29.73
CA SER A 100 -2.33 5.58 29.08
C SER A 100 -2.44 5.75 27.57
N SER A 101 -2.91 6.91 27.08
CA SER A 101 -3.01 7.20 25.65
C SER A 101 -1.63 7.24 25.00
N ASP A 102 -0.65 7.89 25.61
CA ASP A 102 0.71 7.98 25.07
C ASP A 102 1.41 6.60 25.10
N LEU A 103 1.21 5.82 26.17
CA LEU A 103 1.69 4.44 26.26
C LEU A 103 1.03 3.51 25.23
N ASN A 104 -0.28 3.67 24.98
CA ASN A 104 -0.99 2.90 23.97
C ASN A 104 -0.53 3.25 22.56
N ALA A 105 -0.27 4.53 22.27
CA ALA A 105 0.33 4.95 21.01
C ALA A 105 1.72 4.34 20.83
N LEU A 106 2.54 4.31 21.89
CA LEU A 106 3.85 3.65 21.87
C LEU A 106 3.71 2.15 21.63
N LYS A 107 2.80 1.47 22.32
CA LYS A 107 2.51 0.04 22.13
C LYS A 107 2.05 -0.26 20.72
N LYS A 108 1.15 0.57 20.16
CA LYS A 108 0.68 0.45 18.76
C LYS A 108 1.84 0.65 17.77
N SER A 109 2.74 1.58 18.05
CA SER A 109 3.97 1.78 17.27
C SER A 109 4.89 0.57 17.32
N CYS A 110 5.17 0.04 18.53
CA CYS A 110 6.00 -1.15 18.70
C CYS A 110 5.41 -2.39 18.02
N THR A 111 4.11 -2.63 18.18
CA THR A 111 3.43 -3.75 17.51
C THR A 111 3.49 -3.59 15.99
N SER A 112 3.20 -2.40 15.46
CA SER A 112 3.32 -2.10 14.02
C SER A 112 4.74 -2.33 13.52
N MET A 113 5.75 -1.93 14.28
CA MET A 113 7.16 -2.17 13.96
C MET A 113 7.49 -3.67 13.92
N ILE A 114 7.04 -4.45 14.91
CA ILE A 114 7.25 -5.91 14.95
C ILE A 114 6.57 -6.59 13.75
N TYR A 115 5.31 -6.25 13.47
CA TYR A 115 4.59 -6.77 12.31
C TYR A 115 5.25 -6.35 10.99
N GLY A 116 5.71 -5.10 10.90
CA GLY A 116 6.45 -4.58 9.75
C GLY A 116 7.75 -5.35 9.52
N LEU A 117 8.54 -5.59 10.58
CA LEU A 117 9.76 -6.38 10.51
C LEU A 117 9.47 -7.83 10.09
N TRP A 118 8.43 -8.44 10.67
CA TRP A 118 8.00 -9.79 10.30
C TRP A 118 7.60 -9.86 8.81
N SER A 119 6.86 -8.87 8.32
CA SER A 119 6.46 -8.81 6.92
C SER A 119 7.64 -8.67 5.96
N ARG A 120 8.68 -7.94 6.37
CA ARG A 120 9.94 -7.81 5.63
C ARG A 120 10.70 -9.13 5.57
N ILE A 121 10.78 -9.86 6.68
CA ILE A 121 11.35 -11.22 6.72
C ILE A 121 10.55 -12.15 5.79
N ALA A 122 9.22 -12.08 5.85
CA ALA A 122 8.34 -12.87 4.99
C ALA A 122 8.55 -12.53 3.49
N LEU A 123 8.75 -11.26 3.15
CA LEU A 123 9.07 -10.81 1.79
C LEU A 123 10.38 -11.42 1.30
N VAL A 124 11.45 -11.35 2.10
CA VAL A 124 12.75 -11.96 1.76
C VAL A 124 12.61 -13.47 1.56
N ARG A 125 11.90 -14.17 2.46
CA ARG A 125 11.63 -15.61 2.32
C ARG A 125 10.87 -15.93 1.04
N SER A 126 9.83 -15.16 0.73
CA SER A 126 9.00 -15.36 -0.46
C SER A 126 9.80 -15.10 -1.74
N TRP A 127 10.64 -14.06 -1.74
CA TRP A 127 11.56 -13.79 -2.85
C TRP A 127 12.58 -14.92 -3.04
N LEU A 128 13.19 -15.42 -1.97
CA LEU A 128 14.12 -16.55 -2.05
C LEU A 128 13.45 -17.82 -2.57
N ALA A 129 12.23 -18.12 -2.10
CA ALA A 129 11.45 -19.26 -2.57
C ALA A 129 11.12 -19.13 -4.06
N LEU A 130 10.66 -17.97 -4.50
CA LEU A 130 10.39 -17.68 -5.91
C LEU A 130 11.65 -17.83 -6.75
N CYS A 131 12.78 -17.23 -6.34
CA CYS A 131 14.05 -17.35 -7.05
C CYS A 131 14.55 -18.79 -7.16
N ARG A 132 14.31 -19.65 -6.16
CA ARG A 132 14.68 -21.07 -6.22
C ARG A 132 13.81 -21.82 -7.22
N VAL A 133 12.48 -21.70 -7.11
CA VAL A 133 11.53 -22.36 -8.01
C VAL A 133 11.72 -21.90 -9.45
N MET A 134 11.90 -20.60 -9.67
CA MET A 134 12.15 -20.05 -11.00
C MET A 134 13.47 -20.54 -11.59
N ARG A 135 14.54 -20.66 -10.79
CA ARG A 135 15.81 -21.25 -11.26
C ARG A 135 15.66 -22.72 -11.63
N GLU A 136 14.86 -23.48 -10.89
CA GLU A 136 14.61 -24.89 -11.19
C GLU A 136 13.79 -25.07 -12.48
N LEU A 137 12.74 -24.27 -12.66
CA LEU A 137 11.85 -24.34 -13.82
C LEU A 137 12.47 -23.72 -15.08
N CYS A 138 13.01 -22.50 -14.96
CA CYS A 138 13.57 -21.76 -16.09
C CYS A 138 15.04 -22.07 -16.34
N GLY A 139 15.81 -22.56 -15.37
CA GLY A 139 17.24 -22.88 -15.56
C GLY A 139 17.49 -23.97 -16.60
N ARG A 140 16.48 -24.80 -16.90
CA ARG A 140 16.52 -25.76 -18.01
C ARG A 140 16.32 -25.11 -19.39
N HIS A 141 15.72 -23.92 -19.46
CA HIS A 141 15.36 -23.21 -20.70
C HIS A 141 16.21 -21.95 -20.95
N ALA A 142 16.73 -21.32 -19.89
CA ALA A 142 17.39 -20.01 -19.94
C ALA A 142 18.78 -20.03 -20.62
N GLN A 143 19.32 -21.19 -20.95
CA GLN A 143 20.65 -21.29 -21.57
C GLN A 143 20.59 -21.27 -23.11
N GLY A 144 19.40 -21.35 -23.72
CA GLY A 144 19.19 -21.31 -25.17
C GLY A 144 18.55 -20.02 -25.72
N ASP A 145 17.63 -19.40 -24.98
CA ASP A 145 16.70 -18.39 -25.54
C ASP A 145 16.89 -16.95 -25.02
N LEU A 146 17.98 -16.66 -24.30
CA LEU A 146 18.34 -15.28 -23.91
C LEU A 146 19.14 -14.54 -24.99
N GLU A 147 19.16 -15.06 -26.23
CA GLU A 147 19.38 -14.17 -27.36
C GLU A 147 18.22 -13.19 -27.41
N VAL A 148 18.51 -11.90 -27.52
CA VAL A 148 17.53 -10.83 -27.65
C VAL A 148 16.79 -11.02 -28.98
N GLY A 149 15.87 -11.97 -29.02
CA GLY A 149 14.93 -12.15 -30.11
C GLY A 149 14.08 -10.89 -30.24
N ASP A 150 13.60 -10.61 -31.44
CA ASP A 150 12.74 -9.47 -31.73
C ASP A 150 11.40 -9.65 -30.99
N TYR A 151 11.32 -9.23 -29.71
CA TYR A 151 10.13 -9.27 -28.84
C TYR A 151 8.99 -8.37 -29.32
N LYS A 152 8.98 -7.97 -30.60
CA LYS A 152 8.04 -7.01 -31.18
C LYS A 152 6.58 -7.40 -31.01
N ASP A 153 6.30 -8.69 -30.83
CA ASP A 153 4.95 -9.24 -30.65
C ASP A 153 4.72 -9.94 -29.30
N THR A 154 5.58 -9.71 -28.29
CA THR A 154 5.40 -10.31 -26.96
C THR A 154 4.72 -9.33 -25.99
N VAL A 155 3.62 -9.76 -25.39
CA VAL A 155 2.90 -9.05 -24.33
C VAL A 155 3.18 -9.73 -22.98
N LEU A 156 3.72 -8.96 -22.04
CA LEU A 156 3.91 -9.40 -20.66
C LEU A 156 2.70 -9.03 -19.81
N ILE A 157 2.09 -10.03 -19.18
CA ILE A 157 0.99 -9.86 -18.24
C ILE A 157 1.51 -10.09 -16.83
N HIS A 158 1.43 -9.05 -16.01
CA HIS A 158 1.56 -9.20 -14.57
C HIS A 158 0.23 -9.68 -14.00
N SER A 159 0.17 -10.92 -13.52
CA SER A 159 -1.05 -11.47 -12.91
C SER A 159 -0.80 -11.93 -11.48
N TRP A 160 -1.85 -12.34 -10.80
CA TRP A 160 -1.79 -12.91 -9.47
C TRP A 160 -1.96 -14.42 -9.56
N LEU A 161 -1.20 -15.13 -8.74
CA LEU A 161 -1.20 -16.58 -8.71
C LEU A 161 -1.91 -17.06 -7.44
N ARG A 162 -2.86 -17.96 -7.60
CA ARG A 162 -3.68 -18.53 -6.52
C ARG A 162 -3.80 -20.04 -6.67
N ASP A 163 -4.22 -20.71 -5.59
CA ASP A 163 -4.50 -22.16 -5.61
C ASP A 163 -5.50 -22.56 -6.71
N ASP A 164 -6.45 -21.67 -7.08
CA ASP A 164 -7.47 -21.87 -8.12
C ASP A 164 -7.06 -21.36 -9.52
N SER A 165 -5.80 -20.96 -9.68
CA SER A 165 -5.20 -20.61 -10.98
C SER A 165 -4.79 -21.83 -11.79
N ILE A 166 -4.79 -23.02 -11.19
CA ILE A 166 -4.61 -24.29 -11.89
C ILE A 166 -5.95 -25.02 -11.95
N ASN A 167 -6.39 -25.40 -13.14
CA ASN A 167 -7.64 -26.15 -13.30
C ASN A 167 -7.45 -27.65 -13.02
N ASN A 168 -8.54 -28.41 -13.01
CA ASN A 168 -8.51 -29.87 -12.79
C ASN A 168 -7.71 -30.65 -13.86
N ARG A 169 -7.34 -30.01 -14.97
CA ARG A 169 -6.50 -30.57 -16.04
C ARG A 169 -5.02 -30.23 -15.88
N GLY A 170 -4.65 -29.52 -14.80
CA GLY A 170 -3.28 -29.07 -14.58
C GLY A 170 -2.87 -27.86 -15.42
N GLU A 171 -3.82 -27.18 -16.09
CA GLU A 171 -3.52 -26.03 -16.92
C GLU A 171 -3.69 -24.72 -16.14
N PHE A 172 -2.84 -23.74 -16.46
CA PHE A 172 -2.97 -22.39 -15.92
C PHE A 172 -4.18 -21.66 -16.52
N VAL A 173 -4.98 -21.07 -15.64
CA VAL A 173 -6.14 -20.24 -15.94
C VAL A 173 -5.99 -18.88 -15.24
N ASP A 174 -5.88 -17.81 -16.02
CA ASP A 174 -5.87 -16.45 -15.50
C ASP A 174 -7.27 -16.06 -15.00
N ARG A 175 -7.41 -15.84 -13.69
CA ARG A 175 -8.66 -15.42 -13.04
C ARG A 175 -8.87 -13.91 -13.03
N PHE A 176 -7.83 -13.13 -13.31
CA PHE A 176 -7.80 -11.68 -13.14
C PHE A 176 -8.01 -10.94 -14.46
N PHE A 177 -7.41 -11.42 -15.54
CA PHE A 177 -7.54 -10.80 -16.87
C PHE A 177 -8.54 -11.50 -17.80
N GLY A 178 -9.15 -12.60 -17.35
CA GLY A 178 -10.25 -13.28 -18.05
C GLY A 178 -9.90 -13.64 -19.50
N ILE A 179 -10.63 -13.09 -20.47
CA ILE A 179 -10.49 -13.41 -21.90
C ILE A 179 -9.36 -12.64 -22.61
N LEU A 180 -8.73 -11.66 -21.95
CA LEU A 180 -7.71 -10.80 -22.55
C LEU A 180 -6.52 -11.60 -23.11
N PRO A 181 -5.92 -12.55 -22.37
CA PRO A 181 -4.79 -13.33 -22.90
C PRO A 181 -5.17 -14.17 -24.13
N HIS A 182 -6.43 -14.58 -24.24
CA HIS A 182 -6.92 -15.30 -25.42
C HIS A 182 -7.07 -14.36 -26.62
N HIS A 183 -7.61 -13.16 -26.41
CA HIS A 183 -7.77 -12.16 -27.47
C HIS A 183 -6.43 -11.67 -28.04
N LEU A 184 -5.44 -11.46 -27.18
CA LEU A 184 -4.08 -11.07 -27.60
C LEU A 184 -3.44 -12.16 -28.46
N ARG A 185 -3.52 -13.42 -28.04
CA ARG A 185 -3.01 -14.55 -28.83
C ARG A 185 -3.72 -14.71 -30.18
N LYS A 186 -5.04 -14.49 -30.22
CA LYS A 186 -5.80 -14.51 -31.49
C LYS A 186 -5.35 -13.42 -32.47
N LYS A 187 -4.80 -12.31 -31.97
CA LYS A 187 -4.22 -11.23 -32.78
C LYS A 187 -2.76 -11.48 -33.18
N GLY A 188 -2.19 -12.63 -32.81
CA GLY A 188 -0.81 -12.99 -33.14
C GLY A 188 0.23 -12.64 -32.07
N TYR A 189 -0.18 -12.05 -30.94
CA TYR A 189 0.77 -11.74 -29.86
C TYR A 189 1.14 -12.99 -29.05
N GLU A 190 2.42 -13.12 -28.75
CA GLU A 190 2.91 -14.04 -27.73
C GLU A 190 2.58 -13.48 -26.34
N VAL A 191 1.95 -14.26 -25.47
CA VAL A 191 1.57 -13.79 -24.13
C VAL A 191 2.37 -14.56 -23.08
N LYS A 192 3.17 -13.84 -22.30
CA LYS A 192 3.90 -14.38 -21.15
C LYS A 192 3.43 -13.76 -19.85
N TYR A 193 3.51 -14.52 -18.78
CA TYR A 193 3.14 -14.11 -17.43
C TYR A 193 4.37 -13.94 -16.57
N PHE A 194 4.39 -12.87 -15.79
CA PHE A 194 5.36 -12.73 -14.71
C PHE A 194 4.65 -12.49 -13.39
N PHE A 195 5.29 -12.97 -12.33
CA PHE A 195 4.80 -12.87 -10.96
C PHE A 195 5.87 -12.29 -10.07
N LEU A 196 5.42 -11.57 -9.05
CA LEU A 196 6.25 -11.04 -8.00
C LEU A 196 5.96 -11.81 -6.70
N PRO A 197 6.88 -11.79 -5.72
CA PRO A 197 6.72 -12.56 -4.49
C PRO A 197 5.39 -12.34 -3.77
N LEU A 198 4.80 -11.14 -3.89
CA LEU A 198 3.58 -10.75 -3.19
C LEU A 198 2.31 -10.85 -4.03
N THR A 199 2.41 -11.18 -5.33
CA THR A 199 1.24 -11.49 -6.15
C THR A 199 0.86 -12.97 -6.10
N ILE A 200 1.60 -13.76 -5.33
CA ILE A 200 1.37 -15.17 -5.14
C ILE A 200 0.66 -15.40 -3.81
N ILE A 201 -0.63 -15.74 -3.88
CA ILE A 201 -1.54 -15.90 -2.75
C ILE A 201 -1.93 -17.37 -2.65
N VAL A 202 -1.17 -18.11 -1.84
CA VAL A 202 -1.19 -19.57 -1.80
C VAL A 202 -1.52 -20.04 -0.39
N ARG A 203 -2.45 -20.98 -0.27
CA ARG A 203 -2.80 -21.60 1.02
C ARG A 203 -2.37 -23.06 1.09
N GLN A 204 -2.52 -23.79 0.00
CA GLN A 204 -2.34 -25.24 -0.01
C GLN A 204 -1.33 -25.73 -1.05
N SER A 205 -1.33 -25.15 -2.25
CA SER A 205 -0.46 -25.61 -3.32
C SER A 205 1.00 -25.23 -3.07
N SER A 206 1.95 -25.97 -3.64
CA SER A 206 3.33 -25.48 -3.64
C SER A 206 3.52 -24.43 -4.74
N LEU A 207 4.44 -23.49 -4.54
CA LEU A 207 4.78 -22.50 -5.56
C LEU A 207 5.23 -23.17 -6.87
N TYR A 208 5.91 -24.31 -6.76
CA TYR A 208 6.36 -25.10 -7.88
C TYR A 208 5.18 -25.62 -8.70
N ASP A 209 4.17 -26.21 -8.05
CA ASP A 209 2.99 -26.77 -8.73
C ASP A 209 2.19 -25.70 -9.48
N LEU A 210 2.16 -24.47 -8.97
CA LEU A 210 1.46 -23.36 -9.61
C LEU A 210 2.21 -22.77 -10.80
N LEU A 211 3.55 -22.75 -10.75
CA LEU A 211 4.38 -22.16 -11.82
C LEU A 211 4.76 -23.18 -12.90
N LYS A 212 4.83 -24.46 -12.57
CA LYS A 212 5.24 -25.53 -13.50
C LYS A 212 4.41 -25.55 -14.79
N PRO A 213 3.06 -25.50 -14.78
CA PRO A 213 2.27 -25.51 -16.02
C PRO A 213 2.54 -24.30 -16.93
N LEU A 214 2.86 -23.15 -16.34
CA LEU A 214 3.25 -21.95 -17.10
C LEU A 214 4.64 -22.12 -17.71
N ALA A 215 5.58 -22.71 -16.96
CA ALA A 215 6.93 -23.00 -17.46
C ALA A 215 6.88 -24.01 -18.62
N GLU A 216 6.15 -25.12 -18.46
CA GLU A 216 6.02 -26.18 -19.47
C GLU A 216 5.30 -25.70 -20.74
N SER A 217 4.41 -24.70 -20.62
CA SER A 217 3.75 -24.08 -21.77
C SER A 217 4.54 -22.92 -22.40
N GLY A 218 5.76 -22.63 -21.93
CA GLY A 218 6.59 -21.52 -22.41
C GLY A 218 6.02 -20.12 -22.09
N ARG A 219 5.01 -20.05 -21.22
CA ARG A 219 4.30 -18.81 -20.87
C ARG A 219 4.88 -18.13 -19.63
N LEU A 220 5.78 -18.77 -18.90
CA LEU A 220 6.40 -18.20 -17.72
C LEU A 220 7.58 -17.28 -18.10
N PHE A 221 7.46 -16.00 -17.77
CA PHE A 221 8.56 -15.05 -17.91
C PHE A 221 9.51 -15.13 -16.70
N PRO A 222 10.84 -15.20 -16.92
CA PRO A 222 11.82 -15.38 -15.86
C PRO A 222 12.09 -14.08 -15.07
N SER A 223 11.10 -13.57 -14.32
CA SER A 223 11.19 -12.31 -13.56
C SER A 223 12.37 -12.24 -12.58
N HIS A 224 12.78 -13.36 -12.02
CA HIS A 224 13.92 -13.47 -11.12
C HIS A 224 15.27 -13.03 -11.71
N LEU A 225 15.41 -13.00 -13.05
CA LEU A 225 16.63 -12.50 -13.71
C LEU A 225 16.74 -10.96 -13.66
N TYR A 226 15.60 -10.27 -13.52
CA TYR A 226 15.52 -8.82 -13.53
C TYR A 226 15.43 -8.23 -12.11
N LEU A 227 14.83 -8.95 -11.17
CA LEU A 227 14.78 -8.58 -9.76
C LEU A 227 16.14 -8.85 -9.08
N LYS A 228 16.98 -7.83 -8.93
CA LYS A 228 18.29 -7.98 -8.29
C LYS A 228 18.12 -7.99 -6.77
N PHE A 229 19.09 -8.57 -6.09
CA PHE A 229 19.17 -8.51 -4.64
C PHE A 229 19.19 -7.06 -4.11
N ILE A 230 19.75 -6.12 -4.89
CA ILE A 230 19.77 -4.70 -4.52
C ILE A 230 18.36 -4.09 -4.48
N ASP A 231 17.43 -4.57 -5.32
CA ASP A 231 16.05 -4.08 -5.36
C ASP A 231 15.26 -4.58 -4.15
N LEU A 232 15.56 -5.81 -3.69
CA LEU A 232 15.10 -6.32 -2.41
C LEU A 232 15.63 -5.47 -1.24
N LEU A 233 16.92 -5.15 -1.21
CA LEU A 233 17.47 -4.27 -0.16
C LEU A 233 16.80 -2.90 -0.17
N LYS A 234 16.64 -2.28 -1.35
CA LYS A 234 15.93 -1.00 -1.48
C LYS A 234 14.49 -1.10 -0.99
N ALA A 235 13.75 -2.17 -1.33
CA ALA A 235 12.39 -2.39 -0.85
C ALA A 235 12.27 -2.48 0.68
N LEU A 236 13.30 -2.98 1.35
CA LEU A 236 13.36 -3.11 2.80
C LEU A 236 13.70 -1.78 3.50
N PHE A 237 14.62 -0.99 2.93
CA PHE A 237 15.18 0.18 3.59
C PHE A 237 14.62 1.52 3.10
N PHE A 238 14.27 1.65 1.82
CA PHE A 238 13.78 2.92 1.27
C PHE A 238 12.48 3.39 1.92
N PRO A 239 11.52 2.53 2.33
CA PRO A 239 10.36 2.99 3.09
C PRO A 239 10.74 3.78 4.35
N LEU A 240 11.87 3.46 5.00
CA LEU A 240 12.34 4.22 6.17
C LEU A 240 12.75 5.66 5.84
N ILE A 241 12.98 5.98 4.57
CA ILE A 241 13.43 7.29 4.10
C ILE A 241 12.24 8.08 3.53
N PHE A 242 11.52 7.51 2.56
CA PHE A 242 10.51 8.27 1.82
C PHE A 242 9.13 8.30 2.49
N CYS A 243 8.82 7.36 3.40
CA CYS A 243 7.54 7.40 4.12
C CYS A 243 7.44 8.58 5.10
N TRP A 244 8.51 9.38 5.24
CA TRP A 244 8.48 10.64 5.97
C TRP A 244 7.97 11.83 5.14
N LEU A 245 7.65 11.61 3.87
CA LEU A 245 7.00 12.59 3.02
C LEU A 245 5.50 12.70 3.38
N PRO A 246 4.89 13.90 3.29
CA PRO A 246 5.51 15.17 2.91
C PRO A 246 6.20 15.83 4.11
N ARG A 247 7.48 16.24 4.08
CA ARG A 247 8.15 16.73 5.31
C ARG A 247 7.43 17.92 5.97
N HIS A 248 6.96 18.84 5.15
CA HIS A 248 6.12 19.96 5.55
C HIS A 248 4.66 19.65 5.23
N VAL A 249 3.76 19.87 6.20
CA VAL A 249 2.32 19.64 6.03
C VAL A 249 1.63 20.99 6.03
N PRO A 250 1.15 21.48 4.89
CA PRO A 250 0.32 22.68 4.87
C PRO A 250 -0.99 22.42 5.60
N LYS A 251 -1.58 23.48 6.16
CA LYS A 251 -2.94 23.39 6.72
C LYS A 251 -3.92 22.88 5.66
N PHE A 252 -4.91 22.11 6.09
CA PHE A 252 -6.01 21.69 5.25
C PHE A 252 -7.21 22.55 5.58
N ARG A 253 -7.63 23.43 4.65
CA ARG A 253 -8.48 24.60 4.97
C ARG A 253 -7.86 25.39 6.15
N SER A 254 -8.60 25.54 7.25
CA SER A 254 -8.14 26.13 8.50
C SER A 254 -7.55 25.12 9.50
N TYR A 255 -7.63 23.82 9.21
CA TYR A 255 -7.28 22.76 10.17
C TYR A 255 -5.80 22.42 10.10
N SER A 256 -5.17 22.27 11.28
CA SER A 256 -3.85 21.67 11.38
C SER A 256 -3.97 20.15 11.34
N VAL A 257 -3.56 19.55 10.22
CA VAL A 257 -3.59 18.08 10.01
C VAL A 257 -2.22 17.43 10.21
N GLN A 258 -1.23 18.18 10.71
CA GLN A 258 0.15 17.69 10.86
C GLN A 258 0.23 16.41 11.70
N HIS A 259 -0.54 16.33 12.80
CA HIS A 259 -0.54 15.16 13.68
C HIS A 259 -1.21 13.93 13.04
N LEU A 260 -2.24 14.14 12.19
CA LEU A 260 -2.88 13.07 11.42
C LEU A 260 -1.89 12.49 10.40
N VAL A 261 -1.21 13.37 9.66
CA VAL A 261 -0.21 12.95 8.67
C VAL A 261 0.97 12.26 9.34
N ALA A 262 1.41 12.71 10.51
CA ALA A 262 2.50 12.06 11.24
C ALA A 262 2.17 10.63 11.67
N GLU A 263 0.92 10.37 12.11
CA GLU A 263 0.46 9.01 12.44
C GLU A 263 0.46 8.11 11.19
N GLU A 264 -0.01 8.62 10.05
CA GLU A 264 -0.05 7.88 8.78
C GLU A 264 1.35 7.56 8.24
N ARG A 265 2.31 8.49 8.35
CA ARG A 265 3.71 8.24 7.99
C ARG A 265 4.28 7.06 8.77
N LEU A 266 4.06 7.05 10.08
CA LEU A 266 4.54 5.97 10.95
C LEU A 266 3.93 4.62 10.56
N SER A 267 2.63 4.61 10.25
CA SER A 267 1.94 3.42 9.74
C SER A 267 2.53 2.94 8.39
N GLN A 268 2.78 3.87 7.47
CA GLN A 268 3.32 3.60 6.14
C GLN A 268 4.74 3.01 6.19
N VAL A 269 5.61 3.52 7.08
CA VAL A 269 6.99 3.05 7.27
C VAL A 269 7.04 1.54 7.54
N TRP A 270 6.09 1.05 8.34
CA TRP A 270 6.03 -0.34 8.77
C TRP A 270 5.06 -1.19 7.95
N SER A 271 4.42 -0.62 6.94
CA SER A 271 3.51 -1.35 6.09
C SER A 271 4.25 -2.26 5.11
N SER A 272 3.85 -3.54 5.08
CA SER A 272 4.30 -4.51 4.09
C SER A 272 3.99 -4.08 2.66
N ARG A 273 2.86 -3.38 2.48
CA ARG A 273 2.40 -2.85 1.19
C ARG A 273 3.42 -1.88 0.61
N THR A 274 4.01 -1.00 1.41
CA THR A 274 4.96 -0.02 0.90
C THR A 274 6.22 -0.69 0.33
N SER A 275 6.75 -1.68 1.03
CA SER A 275 7.86 -2.51 0.52
C SER A 275 7.47 -3.31 -0.73
N ALA A 276 6.23 -3.80 -0.77
CA ALA A 276 5.68 -4.53 -1.91
C ALA A 276 5.64 -3.69 -3.17
N VAL A 277 5.06 -2.50 -3.04
CA VAL A 277 4.86 -1.55 -4.13
C VAL A 277 6.22 -1.08 -4.64
N TYR A 278 7.21 -0.92 -3.77
CA TYR A 278 8.57 -0.62 -4.22
C TYR A 278 9.12 -1.69 -5.18
N LEU A 279 8.99 -2.97 -4.85
CA LEU A 279 9.43 -4.06 -5.75
C LEU A 279 8.65 -4.11 -7.07
N TYR A 280 7.47 -3.52 -7.13
CA TYR A 280 6.68 -3.43 -8.35
C TYR A 280 7.23 -2.39 -9.33
N TYR A 281 7.79 -1.31 -8.80
CA TYR A 281 8.24 -0.14 -9.58
C TYR A 281 9.76 0.04 -9.65
N ALA A 282 10.53 -0.84 -9.00
CA ALA A 282 12.00 -0.83 -8.99
C ALA A 282 12.58 -1.58 -10.18
#